data_AF-A0A0B4GVZ0-F1
#
_entry.id   AF-A0A0B4GVZ0-F1
#
_cell.length_a   1.000
_cell.length_b   1.000
_cell.length_c   1.000
_cell.angle_alpha   90.00
_cell.angle_beta   90.00
_cell.angle_gamma   90.00
#
_symmetry.space_group_name_H-M   'P 1'
#
loop_
_entity.id
_entity.type
_entity.pdbx_description
1 polymer ?
#
loop_
_entity_poly.entity_id
_entity_poly.type
_entity_poly.pdbx_seq_one_letter_code
_entity_poly.pdbx_strand_id
1 'polypeptide(L)'
;MLHVLSRQWVDYFGELARDGDFDGEILEDQIAMYAVFEDVLRQELFDFVEAWNLHRIRLQKNRPHVVHGQPWMNYYYPDPIKACNWGIPIDRSALKEMARLLSNIDIDTCLEPETKEWCRRALTEMGYDEVVGGSHQDSDKLRPFKRFYLRLRGRISQHVEGGRPPILAYRKAPTGGVAEYVSDYVSLLDRATQAQQDDFEDGEPTEEPLVELGFEDEEGNDIEGISDDGWDAVGGDIYDGASE
;
A
#
# COMPACT_ATOMS: atom_id res chain seq x y z
N MET A 1 -3.52 -7.65 22.74
CA MET A 1 -4.81 -8.35 22.56
C MET A 1 -5.46 -7.80 21.29
N LEU A 2 -4.82 -8.01 20.12
CA LEU A 2 -5.19 -7.35 18.86
C LEU A 2 -5.54 -8.34 17.72
N HIS A 3 -5.11 -9.60 17.83
CA HIS A 3 -5.28 -10.62 16.78
C HIS A 3 -6.73 -11.12 16.59
N VAL A 4 -7.69 -10.60 17.36
CA VAL A 4 -9.09 -11.08 17.40
C VAL A 4 -10.02 -10.18 16.58
N LEU A 5 -9.71 -8.88 16.45
CA LEU A 5 -10.60 -7.88 15.85
C LEU A 5 -10.64 -7.96 14.32
N SER A 6 -9.48 -8.01 13.64
CA SER A 6 -9.45 -8.05 12.17
C SER A 6 -10.10 -9.31 11.57
N ARG A 7 -10.03 -10.44 12.27
CA ARG A 7 -10.69 -11.68 11.83
C ARG A 7 -12.21 -11.60 11.95
N GLN A 8 -12.74 -10.88 12.95
CA GLN A 8 -14.17 -10.64 13.07
C GLN A 8 -14.74 -9.97 11.82
N TRP A 9 -14.05 -8.97 11.26
CA TRP A 9 -14.47 -8.31 10.02
C TRP A 9 -14.43 -9.24 8.80
N VAL A 10 -13.39 -10.08 8.68
CA VAL A 10 -13.32 -11.09 7.59
C VAL A 10 -14.47 -12.09 7.69
N ASP A 11 -14.72 -12.63 8.88
CA ASP A 11 -15.80 -13.59 9.10
C ASP A 11 -17.18 -12.93 8.90
N TYR A 12 -17.36 -11.67 9.31
CA TYR A 12 -18.59 -10.87 9.15
C TYR A 12 -18.90 -10.50 7.69
N PHE A 13 -17.94 -9.97 6.93
CA PHE A 13 -18.17 -9.67 5.50
C PHE A 13 -18.36 -10.97 4.70
N GLY A 14 -17.68 -12.06 5.11
CA GLY A 14 -17.93 -13.41 4.61
C GLY A 14 -19.30 -13.99 4.99
N GLU A 15 -19.94 -13.53 6.06
CA GLU A 15 -21.36 -13.81 6.36
C GLU A 15 -22.28 -13.01 5.45
N LEU A 16 -22.08 -11.69 5.28
CA LEU A 16 -22.94 -10.87 4.42
C LEU A 16 -22.98 -11.40 2.97
N ALA A 17 -21.84 -11.77 2.40
CA ALA A 17 -21.78 -12.33 1.06
C ALA A 17 -22.46 -13.71 0.95
N ARG A 18 -22.35 -14.57 1.99
CA ARG A 18 -23.00 -15.90 2.02
C ARG A 18 -24.51 -15.83 2.24
N ASP A 19 -24.97 -14.88 3.06
CA ASP A 19 -26.38 -14.66 3.36
C ASP A 19 -27.12 -14.01 2.16
N GLY A 20 -26.39 -13.55 1.12
CA GLY A 20 -26.95 -12.78 -0.01
C GLY A 20 -27.27 -11.33 0.39
N ASP A 21 -26.73 -10.86 1.51
CA ASP A 21 -26.93 -9.51 2.02
C ASP A 21 -25.97 -8.49 1.39
N PHE A 22 -24.95 -8.91 0.63
CA PHE A 22 -24.03 -8.04 -0.11
C PHE A 22 -23.65 -8.68 -1.46
N ASP A 23 -23.77 -7.91 -2.54
CA ASP A 23 -23.24 -8.23 -3.87
C ASP A 23 -22.16 -7.21 -4.27
N GLY A 24 -21.01 -7.71 -4.72
CA GLY A 24 -19.88 -6.89 -5.17
C GLY A 24 -20.09 -6.22 -6.53
N GLU A 25 -21.09 -6.62 -7.31
CA GLU A 25 -21.43 -6.00 -8.61
C GLU A 25 -22.49 -4.90 -8.49
N ILE A 26 -23.17 -4.79 -7.35
CA ILE A 26 -24.27 -3.82 -7.12
C ILE A 26 -23.72 -2.50 -6.57
N LEU A 27 -24.01 -1.40 -7.27
CA LEU A 27 -23.55 -0.04 -6.93
C LEU A 27 -23.99 0.37 -5.51
N GLU A 28 -25.23 0.07 -5.16
CA GLU A 28 -25.84 0.45 -3.89
C GLU A 28 -25.25 -0.31 -2.71
N ASP A 29 -24.85 -1.55 -2.91
CA ASP A 29 -24.11 -2.36 -1.94
C ASP A 29 -22.71 -1.81 -1.71
N GLN A 30 -21.97 -1.50 -2.78
CA GLN A 30 -20.64 -0.89 -2.70
C GLN A 30 -20.69 0.46 -1.96
N ILE A 31 -21.59 1.36 -2.33
CA ILE A 31 -21.71 2.68 -1.70
C ILE A 31 -22.13 2.54 -0.23
N ALA A 32 -23.10 1.69 0.10
CA ALA A 32 -23.51 1.45 1.48
C ALA A 32 -22.40 0.84 2.33
N MET A 33 -21.60 -0.07 1.76
CA MET A 33 -20.45 -0.70 2.43
C MET A 33 -19.38 0.34 2.79
N TYR A 34 -18.94 1.15 1.82
CA TYR A 34 -17.97 2.20 2.11
C TYR A 34 -18.51 3.23 3.11
N ALA A 35 -19.75 3.71 2.93
CA ALA A 35 -20.33 4.73 3.80
C ALA A 35 -20.47 4.30 5.28
N VAL A 36 -20.65 3.00 5.55
CA VAL A 36 -20.86 2.47 6.92
C VAL A 36 -19.59 1.91 7.54
N PHE A 37 -18.65 1.37 6.75
CA PHE A 37 -17.49 0.67 7.30
C PHE A 37 -16.14 1.32 6.99
N GLU A 38 -16.04 2.27 6.04
CA GLU A 38 -14.75 2.92 5.70
C GLU A 38 -14.09 3.55 6.93
N ASP A 39 -14.78 4.47 7.60
CA ASP A 39 -14.19 5.25 8.70
C ASP A 39 -13.93 4.35 9.93
N VAL A 40 -14.77 3.32 10.16
CA VAL A 40 -14.60 2.33 11.25
C VAL A 40 -13.34 1.48 11.03
N LEU A 41 -13.19 0.90 9.83
CA LEU A 41 -12.05 0.05 9.48
C LEU A 41 -10.73 0.86 9.43
N ARG A 42 -10.78 2.12 8.97
CA ARG A 42 -9.64 3.03 9.01
C ARG A 42 -9.21 3.35 10.44
N GLN A 43 -10.16 3.61 11.35
CA GLN A 43 -9.86 3.86 12.76
C GLN A 43 -9.26 2.62 13.44
N GLU A 44 -9.82 1.42 13.25
CA GLU A 44 -9.25 0.19 13.82
C GLU A 44 -7.83 -0.10 13.29
N LEU A 45 -7.57 0.18 12.02
CA LEU A 45 -6.23 0.06 11.44
C LEU A 45 -5.26 1.09 12.04
N PHE A 46 -5.69 2.33 12.23
CA PHE A 46 -4.91 3.36 12.90
C PHE A 46 -4.58 2.98 14.35
N ASP A 47 -5.58 2.55 15.13
CA ASP A 47 -5.42 2.12 16.52
C ASP A 47 -4.47 0.92 16.63
N PHE A 48 -4.57 -0.05 15.70
CA PHE A 48 -3.62 -1.16 15.61
C PHE A 48 -2.19 -0.66 15.35
N VAL A 49 -2.00 0.23 14.39
CA VAL A 49 -0.70 0.80 14.01
C VAL A 49 -0.10 1.61 15.17
N GLU A 50 -0.87 2.48 15.82
CA GLU A 50 -0.44 3.26 16.98
C GLU A 50 -0.03 2.33 18.12
N ALA A 51 -0.89 1.38 18.48
CA ALA A 51 -0.59 0.40 19.52
C ALA A 51 0.71 -0.36 19.23
N TRP A 52 0.93 -0.80 17.99
CA TRP A 52 2.17 -1.48 17.59
C TRP A 52 3.41 -0.57 17.64
N ASN A 53 3.28 0.70 17.24
CA ASN A 53 4.36 1.69 17.30
C ASN A 53 4.77 2.04 18.75
N LEU A 54 3.89 1.81 19.72
CA LEU A 54 4.20 1.91 21.15
C LEU A 54 4.98 0.70 21.71
N HIS A 55 5.09 -0.42 20.98
CA HIS A 55 5.76 -1.62 21.48
C HIS A 55 7.29 -1.48 21.48
N ARG A 56 7.89 -1.44 22.68
CA ARG A 56 9.34 -1.44 22.87
C ARG A 56 9.96 -2.80 22.54
N ILE A 57 10.87 -2.83 21.57
CA ILE A 57 11.78 -3.94 21.29
C ILE A 57 12.68 -4.15 22.52
N ARG A 58 12.64 -5.37 23.07
CA ARG A 58 13.39 -5.74 24.29
C ARG A 58 14.84 -6.09 23.95
N LEU A 59 15.76 -5.69 24.81
CA LEU A 59 17.17 -6.10 24.72
C LEU A 59 17.30 -7.63 24.81
N GLN A 60 17.92 -8.24 23.82
CA GLN A 60 18.19 -9.68 23.77
C GLN A 60 19.67 -9.95 24.03
N LYS A 61 20.01 -10.47 25.23
CA LYS A 61 21.41 -10.71 25.65
C LYS A 61 22.25 -11.51 24.64
N ASN A 62 21.63 -12.46 23.95
CA ASN A 62 22.32 -13.35 23.01
C ASN A 62 22.31 -12.84 21.55
N ARG A 63 21.82 -11.62 21.30
CA ARG A 63 21.76 -11.00 19.96
C ARG A 63 22.18 -9.53 20.00
N PRO A 64 23.49 -9.24 20.19
CA PRO A 64 23.99 -7.87 20.32
C PRO A 64 23.82 -7.02 19.04
N HIS A 65 23.59 -7.65 17.88
CA HIS A 65 23.29 -6.99 16.62
C HIS A 65 21.83 -6.50 16.49
N VAL A 66 20.92 -6.88 17.39
CA VAL A 66 19.52 -6.46 17.35
C VAL A 66 19.35 -5.13 18.09
N VAL A 67 18.95 -4.10 17.35
CA VAL A 67 18.63 -2.78 17.91
C VAL A 67 17.45 -2.89 18.87
N HIS A 68 17.65 -2.45 20.11
CA HIS A 68 16.62 -2.43 21.14
C HIS A 68 16.14 -1.00 21.43
N GLY A 69 14.91 -0.85 21.90
CA GLY A 69 14.32 0.47 22.13
C GLY A 69 12.87 0.52 21.63
N GLN A 70 12.25 1.69 21.68
CA GLN A 70 10.99 1.91 21.02
C GLN A 70 11.27 2.33 19.57
N PRO A 71 10.70 1.66 18.55
CA PRO A 71 10.82 2.13 17.17
C PRO A 71 10.22 3.53 17.03
N TRP A 72 10.89 4.41 16.29
CA TRP A 72 10.34 5.72 15.94
C TRP A 72 9.37 5.56 14.76
N MET A 73 8.20 4.97 15.05
CA MET A 73 7.11 4.64 14.12
C MET A 73 7.50 3.64 13.01
N ASN A 74 7.04 2.38 13.11
CA ASN A 74 7.29 1.35 12.09
C ASN A 74 6.49 1.55 10.79
N TYR A 75 5.33 2.21 10.89
CA TYR A 75 4.35 2.32 9.79
C TYR A 75 4.21 3.73 9.20
N TYR A 76 4.86 4.73 9.78
CA TYR A 76 4.95 6.07 9.21
C TYR A 76 6.36 6.30 8.70
N TYR A 77 6.49 7.13 7.65
CA TYR A 77 7.80 7.62 7.21
C TYR A 77 8.51 8.30 8.38
N PRO A 78 9.64 7.74 8.89
CA PRO A 78 10.30 8.30 10.06
C PRO A 78 10.78 9.73 9.77
N ASP A 79 10.52 10.67 10.68
CA ASP A 79 11.03 12.04 10.55
C ASP A 79 12.56 12.01 10.37
N PRO A 80 13.09 12.35 9.18
CA PRO A 80 14.49 12.13 8.83
C PRO A 80 15.46 13.11 9.49
N ILE A 81 14.94 14.08 10.26
CA ILE A 81 15.75 14.94 11.15
C ILE A 81 15.91 14.26 12.52
N LYS A 82 14.97 13.40 12.93
CA LYS A 82 14.91 12.72 14.24
C LYS A 82 15.34 11.25 14.18
N ALA A 83 15.14 10.60 13.04
CA ALA A 83 15.40 9.18 12.83
C ALA A 83 16.84 8.96 12.32
N CYS A 84 17.58 8.13 13.04
CA CYS A 84 18.95 7.72 12.75
C CYS A 84 19.02 6.22 12.42
N ASN A 85 20.15 5.79 11.83
CA ASN A 85 20.44 4.39 11.45
C ASN A 85 19.54 3.81 10.34
N TRP A 86 19.40 4.54 9.23
CA TRP A 86 18.79 4.04 8.01
C TRP A 86 19.68 2.96 7.37
N GLY A 87 19.09 1.81 6.98
CA GLY A 87 19.82 0.75 6.26
C GLY A 87 20.16 1.14 4.81
N ILE A 88 19.32 1.96 4.18
CA ILE A 88 19.53 2.56 2.86
C ILE A 88 19.05 4.02 2.94
N PRO A 89 19.84 5.03 2.50
CA PRO A 89 19.36 6.41 2.40
C PRO A 89 18.23 6.55 1.39
N ILE A 90 17.17 7.27 1.75
CA ILE A 90 15.99 7.45 0.88
C ILE A 90 16.18 8.67 -0.01
N ASP A 91 16.09 8.47 -1.33
CA ASP A 91 16.04 9.58 -2.29
C ASP A 91 14.67 10.28 -2.23
N ARG A 92 14.70 11.52 -1.75
CA ARG A 92 13.53 12.39 -1.63
C ARG A 92 13.10 13.02 -2.94
N SER A 93 13.99 13.15 -3.92
CA SER A 93 13.68 13.71 -5.23
C SER A 93 12.77 12.73 -5.98
N ALA A 94 13.23 11.48 -6.14
CA ALA A 94 12.43 10.37 -6.63
C ALA A 94 11.10 10.21 -5.88
N LEU A 95 11.11 10.17 -4.54
CA LEU A 95 9.87 10.04 -3.75
C LEU A 95 8.87 11.18 -4.00
N LYS A 96 9.35 12.42 -4.15
CA LYS A 96 8.50 13.59 -4.43
C LYS A 96 7.93 13.55 -5.86
N GLU A 97 8.69 13.05 -6.83
CA GLU A 97 8.22 12.87 -8.20
C GLU A 97 7.15 11.78 -8.30
N MET A 98 7.36 10.64 -7.64
CA MET A 98 6.35 9.59 -7.51
C MET A 98 5.07 10.10 -6.84
N ALA A 99 5.21 10.83 -5.72
CA ALA A 99 4.06 11.42 -5.02
C ALA A 99 3.29 12.46 -5.88
N ARG A 100 3.98 13.19 -6.77
CA ARG A 100 3.32 14.15 -7.68
C ARG A 100 2.33 13.46 -8.62
N LEU A 101 2.68 12.27 -9.14
CA LEU A 101 1.81 11.50 -10.04
C LEU A 101 0.50 11.05 -9.37
N LEU A 102 0.51 10.92 -8.04
CA LEU A 102 -0.65 10.50 -7.24
C LEU A 102 -1.40 11.68 -6.60
N SER A 103 -1.02 12.92 -6.88
CA SER A 103 -1.52 14.11 -6.15
C SER A 103 -3.00 14.44 -6.37
N ASN A 104 -3.63 13.88 -7.41
CA ASN A 104 -5.06 13.94 -7.68
C ASN A 104 -5.83 12.74 -7.11
N ILE A 105 -5.15 11.74 -6.55
CA ILE A 105 -5.74 10.54 -5.97
C ILE A 105 -5.86 10.76 -4.46
N ASP A 106 -7.08 11.01 -4.01
CA ASP A 106 -7.42 11.05 -2.60
C ASP A 106 -7.65 9.62 -2.08
N ILE A 107 -6.70 9.15 -1.26
CA ILE A 107 -6.70 7.82 -0.64
C ILE A 107 -7.53 7.74 0.64
N ASP A 108 -8.03 8.88 1.14
CA ASP A 108 -8.75 8.97 2.41
C ASP A 108 -10.25 8.71 2.26
N THR A 109 -10.79 8.70 1.03
CA THR A 109 -12.12 8.14 0.79
C THR A 109 -12.34 7.46 -0.56
N CYS A 110 -13.02 6.30 -0.51
CA CYS A 110 -13.51 5.53 -1.65
C CYS A 110 -14.80 6.12 -2.29
N LEU A 111 -15.41 7.16 -1.72
CA LEU A 111 -16.66 7.76 -2.22
C LEU A 111 -16.40 9.17 -2.78
N GLU A 112 -17.20 9.57 -3.77
CA GLU A 112 -17.18 10.98 -4.19
C GLU A 112 -17.70 11.90 -3.07
N PRO A 113 -17.19 13.14 -2.92
CA PRO A 113 -17.54 14.01 -1.79
C PRO A 113 -19.05 14.24 -1.63
N GLU A 114 -19.77 14.41 -2.74
CA GLU A 114 -21.24 14.55 -2.73
C GLU A 114 -21.95 13.27 -2.27
N THR A 115 -21.46 12.11 -2.70
CA THR A 115 -21.94 10.78 -2.24
C THR A 115 -21.69 10.62 -0.74
N LYS A 116 -20.46 10.89 -0.26
CA LYS A 116 -20.10 10.75 1.16
C LYS A 116 -20.95 11.66 2.04
N GLU A 117 -21.16 12.93 1.66
CA GLU A 117 -22.02 13.86 2.40
C GLU A 117 -23.51 13.48 2.34
N TRP A 118 -24.01 12.93 1.22
CA TRP A 118 -25.37 12.40 1.15
C TRP A 118 -25.55 11.19 2.10
N CYS A 119 -24.62 10.23 2.04
CA CYS A 119 -24.66 9.05 2.90
C CYS A 119 -24.52 9.40 4.38
N ARG A 120 -23.62 10.33 4.73
CA ARG A 120 -23.42 10.83 6.09
C ARG A 120 -24.72 11.42 6.66
N ARG A 121 -25.41 12.30 5.93
CA ARG A 121 -26.70 12.85 6.35
C ARG A 121 -27.75 11.76 6.54
N ALA A 122 -27.83 10.81 5.62
CA ALA A 122 -28.75 9.68 5.74
C ALA A 122 -28.43 8.79 6.96
N LEU A 123 -27.16 8.62 7.34
CA LEU A 123 -26.72 7.87 8.51
C LEU A 123 -27.00 8.62 9.82
N THR A 124 -26.71 9.92 9.90
CA THR A 124 -27.08 10.77 11.03
C THR A 124 -28.59 10.71 11.32
N GLU A 125 -29.45 10.81 10.29
CA GLU A 125 -30.91 10.65 10.43
C GLU A 125 -31.34 9.28 10.97
N MET A 126 -30.51 8.25 10.82
CA MET A 126 -30.79 6.91 11.33
C MET A 126 -30.28 6.69 12.76
N GLY A 127 -29.51 7.62 13.32
CA GLY A 127 -28.87 7.50 14.65
C GLY A 127 -27.53 6.75 14.61
N TYR A 128 -26.86 6.70 13.46
CA TYR A 128 -25.57 6.02 13.30
C TYR A 128 -24.47 6.61 14.21
N ASP A 129 -24.37 7.94 14.24
CA ASP A 129 -23.33 8.68 14.97
C ASP A 129 -23.35 8.39 16.48
N GLU A 130 -24.54 8.16 17.06
CA GLU A 130 -24.72 7.79 18.47
C GLU A 130 -24.16 6.40 18.79
N VAL A 131 -24.21 5.47 17.82
CA VAL A 131 -23.72 4.10 17.99
C VAL A 131 -22.21 4.04 17.77
N VAL A 132 -21.70 4.72 16.73
CA VAL A 132 -20.24 4.81 16.49
C VAL A 132 -19.53 5.55 17.63
N GLY A 133 -20.11 6.64 18.13
CA GLY A 133 -19.58 7.39 19.27
C GLY A 133 -19.68 6.67 20.62
N GLY A 134 -20.23 5.45 20.66
CA GLY A 134 -20.38 4.65 21.89
C GLY A 134 -21.45 5.15 22.86
N SER A 135 -22.21 6.19 22.50
CA SER A 135 -23.32 6.74 23.30
C SER A 135 -24.50 5.76 23.38
N HIS A 136 -24.71 4.96 22.35
CA HIS A 136 -25.72 3.91 22.30
C HIS A 136 -25.10 2.56 21.90
N GLN A 137 -25.34 1.51 22.68
CA GLN A 137 -24.87 0.16 22.34
C GLN A 137 -25.71 -0.43 21.19
N ASP A 138 -25.05 -0.99 20.17
CA ASP A 138 -25.75 -1.70 19.10
C ASP A 138 -26.41 -2.98 19.65
N SER A 139 -27.58 -3.32 19.12
CA SER A 139 -28.37 -4.47 19.57
C SER A 139 -27.75 -5.80 19.15
N ASP A 140 -27.03 -5.83 18.03
CA ASP A 140 -26.27 -6.99 17.57
C ASP A 140 -24.77 -6.76 17.79
N LYS A 141 -24.20 -7.50 18.75
CA LYS A 141 -22.76 -7.43 19.09
C LYS A 141 -21.88 -8.24 18.13
N LEU A 142 -22.47 -9.15 17.36
CA LEU A 142 -21.76 -9.99 16.39
C LEU A 142 -21.78 -9.34 15.00
N ARG A 143 -22.85 -8.60 14.68
CA ARG A 143 -23.06 -7.90 13.40
C ARG A 143 -23.23 -6.39 13.61
N PRO A 144 -22.21 -5.69 14.14
CA PRO A 144 -22.30 -4.25 14.36
C PRO A 144 -22.62 -3.53 13.05
N PHE A 145 -23.48 -2.52 13.14
CA PHE A 145 -23.90 -1.66 12.04
C PHE A 145 -24.67 -2.33 10.87
N LYS A 146 -24.91 -3.66 10.86
CA LYS A 146 -25.66 -4.35 9.78
C LYS A 146 -27.02 -3.69 9.49
N ARG A 147 -27.71 -3.21 10.53
CA ARG A 147 -28.99 -2.46 10.39
C ARG A 147 -28.85 -1.13 9.67
N PHE A 148 -27.73 -0.42 9.83
CA PHE A 148 -27.48 0.85 9.16
C PHE A 148 -27.12 0.61 7.70
N TYR A 149 -26.27 -0.38 7.43
CA TYR A 149 -25.92 -0.82 6.08
C TYR A 149 -27.16 -1.20 5.25
N LEU A 150 -27.99 -2.15 5.72
CA LEU A 150 -29.17 -2.60 4.99
C LEU A 150 -30.20 -1.47 4.76
N ARG A 151 -30.34 -0.55 5.73
CA ARG A 151 -31.27 0.57 5.64
C ARG A 151 -30.74 1.73 4.78
N LEU A 152 -29.43 1.95 4.77
CA LEU A 152 -28.76 2.89 3.88
C LEU A 152 -28.86 2.41 2.44
N ARG A 153 -28.57 1.13 2.16
CA ARG A 153 -28.77 0.51 0.85
C ARG A 153 -30.17 0.77 0.30
N GLY A 154 -31.21 0.46 1.08
CA GLY A 154 -32.59 0.70 0.66
C GLY A 154 -32.92 2.17 0.36
N ARG A 155 -32.26 3.12 1.05
CA ARG A 155 -32.36 4.56 0.73
C ARG A 155 -31.58 4.93 -0.54
N ILE A 156 -30.41 4.33 -0.78
CA ILE A 156 -29.61 4.54 -1.99
C ILE A 156 -30.39 4.05 -3.21
N SER A 157 -30.92 2.82 -3.20
CA SER A 157 -31.74 2.28 -4.31
C SER A 157 -32.91 3.21 -4.65
N GLN A 158 -33.67 3.67 -3.65
CA GLN A 158 -34.78 4.61 -3.86
C GLN A 158 -34.33 5.97 -4.44
N HIS A 159 -33.11 6.44 -4.11
CA HIS A 159 -32.56 7.69 -4.63
C HIS A 159 -32.05 7.53 -6.07
N VAL A 160 -31.40 6.39 -6.37
CA VAL A 160 -30.93 5.99 -7.71
C VAL A 160 -32.11 5.79 -8.67
N GLU A 161 -33.12 5.00 -8.28
CA GLU A 161 -34.40 4.86 -9.01
C GLU A 161 -35.09 6.21 -9.24
N GLY A 162 -35.00 7.11 -8.26
CA GLY A 162 -35.56 8.45 -8.33
C GLY A 162 -34.83 9.42 -9.27
N GLY A 163 -33.62 9.08 -9.76
CA GLY A 163 -32.82 9.89 -10.68
C GLY A 163 -32.47 11.29 -10.16
N ARG A 164 -32.40 11.50 -8.84
CA ARG A 164 -32.24 12.83 -8.23
C ARG A 164 -30.75 13.17 -8.04
N PRO A 165 -30.36 14.46 -8.13
CA PRO A 165 -29.04 14.88 -7.70
C PRO A 165 -28.86 14.75 -6.17
N PRO A 166 -27.65 14.47 -5.65
CA PRO A 166 -26.44 14.15 -6.41
C PRO A 166 -26.52 12.76 -7.05
N ILE A 167 -25.80 12.55 -8.15
CA ILE A 167 -25.63 11.22 -8.74
C ILE A 167 -24.68 10.45 -7.83
N LEU A 168 -25.17 9.40 -7.17
CA LEU A 168 -24.40 8.65 -6.19
C LEU A 168 -23.38 7.76 -6.91
N ALA A 169 -22.10 7.97 -6.59
CA ALA A 169 -20.97 7.26 -7.18
C ALA A 169 -19.87 7.00 -6.13
N TYR A 170 -19.22 5.84 -6.25
CA TYR A 170 -17.92 5.58 -5.63
C TYR A 170 -16.82 6.13 -6.55
N ARG A 171 -15.67 6.47 -5.97
CA ARG A 171 -14.49 6.80 -6.75
C ARG A 171 -13.93 5.53 -7.36
N LYS A 172 -13.72 5.52 -8.67
CA LYS A 172 -12.99 4.44 -9.33
C LYS A 172 -11.63 4.31 -8.64
N ALA A 173 -11.35 3.14 -8.05
CA ALA A 173 -10.03 2.86 -7.50
C ALA A 173 -8.97 3.11 -8.59
N PRO A 174 -7.77 3.61 -8.25
CA PRO A 174 -6.66 3.73 -9.18
C PRO A 174 -6.16 2.33 -9.57
N THR A 175 -6.89 1.70 -10.50
CA THR A 175 -6.61 0.38 -11.07
C THR A 175 -5.44 0.49 -12.03
N GLY A 176 -4.24 0.58 -11.47
CA GLY A 176 -3.01 0.80 -12.24
C GLY A 176 -1.79 0.16 -11.63
N GLY A 177 -1.53 0.45 -10.35
CA GLY A 177 -0.40 -0.10 -9.60
C GLY A 177 0.92 -0.01 -10.39
N VAL A 178 1.63 -1.13 -10.50
CA VAL A 178 2.87 -1.21 -11.30
C VAL A 178 2.59 -1.10 -12.81
N ALA A 179 1.44 -1.55 -13.31
CA ALA A 179 1.19 -1.64 -14.75
C ALA A 179 0.95 -0.26 -15.41
N GLU A 180 0.08 0.59 -14.84
CA GLU A 180 -0.07 1.97 -15.32
C GLU A 180 1.19 2.79 -15.04
N TYR A 181 1.82 2.64 -13.86
CA TYR A 181 3.08 3.34 -13.57
C TYR A 181 4.20 2.98 -14.57
N VAL A 182 4.38 1.70 -14.90
CA VAL A 182 5.35 1.27 -15.92
C VAL A 182 4.94 1.75 -17.30
N SER A 183 3.66 1.71 -17.67
CA SER A 183 3.17 2.22 -18.96
C SER A 183 3.43 3.72 -19.12
N ASP A 184 3.10 4.54 -18.12
CA ASP A 184 3.33 5.99 -18.14
C ASP A 184 4.82 6.31 -18.05
N TYR A 185 5.59 5.59 -17.23
CA TYR A 185 7.04 5.79 -17.11
C TYR A 185 7.78 5.42 -18.40
N VAL A 186 7.44 4.30 -19.04
CA VAL A 186 7.96 3.94 -20.37
C VAL A 186 7.55 4.98 -21.41
N SER A 187 6.29 5.44 -21.41
CA SER A 187 5.83 6.51 -22.32
C SER A 187 6.55 7.85 -22.10
N LEU A 188 7.00 8.13 -20.87
CA LEU A 188 7.81 9.31 -20.54
C LEU A 188 9.28 9.14 -20.96
N LEU A 189 9.84 7.93 -20.81
CA LEU A 189 11.17 7.59 -21.31
C LEU A 189 11.23 7.66 -22.84
N ASP A 190 10.28 7.04 -23.55
CA ASP A 190 10.21 7.06 -25.02
C ASP A 190 10.15 8.50 -25.55
N ARG A 191 9.36 9.37 -24.90
CA ARG A 191 9.29 10.81 -25.24
C ARG A 191 10.61 11.55 -24.98
N ALA A 192 11.31 11.22 -23.89
CA ALA A 192 12.62 11.81 -23.61
C ALA A 192 13.68 11.35 -24.61
N THR A 193 13.63 10.07 -25.03
CA THR A 193 14.51 9.51 -26.05
C THR A 193 14.23 10.08 -27.44
N GLN A 194 12.95 10.27 -27.81
CA GLN A 194 12.59 10.95 -29.06
C GLN A 194 13.00 12.42 -29.06
N ALA A 195 12.81 13.16 -27.96
CA ALA A 195 13.29 14.54 -27.85
C ALA A 195 14.81 14.65 -28.02
N GLN A 196 15.58 13.69 -27.49
CA GLN A 196 17.03 13.62 -27.77
C GLN A 196 17.34 13.30 -29.24
N GLN A 197 16.56 12.43 -29.90
CA GLN A 197 16.78 12.07 -31.30
C GLN A 197 16.46 13.24 -32.25
N ASP A 198 15.38 13.98 -32.00
CA ASP A 198 15.03 15.18 -32.76
C ASP A 198 16.11 16.28 -32.61
N ASP A 199 16.70 16.44 -31.41
CA ASP A 199 17.84 17.36 -31.17
C ASP A 199 19.13 16.93 -31.91
N PHE A 200 19.24 15.69 -32.40
CA PHE A 200 20.39 15.20 -33.18
C PHE A 200 20.20 15.27 -34.71
N GLU A 201 18.98 15.45 -35.24
CA GLU A 201 18.76 15.52 -36.70
C GLU A 201 19.01 16.91 -37.32
N ASP A 202 19.06 17.99 -36.52
CA ASP A 202 19.19 19.38 -37.02
C ASP A 202 20.63 19.97 -36.85
N GLY A 203 21.62 19.15 -36.50
CA GLY A 203 23.03 19.55 -36.31
C GLY A 203 23.98 18.97 -37.36
N GLU A 204 24.72 19.84 -38.09
CA GLU A 204 25.79 19.40 -39.01
C GLU A 204 26.85 18.55 -38.27
N PRO A 205 27.38 17.49 -38.91
CA PRO A 205 28.36 16.60 -38.28
C PRO A 205 29.67 17.36 -38.06
N THR A 206 29.92 17.74 -36.81
CA THR A 206 31.22 18.30 -36.41
C THR A 206 32.16 17.14 -36.16
N GLU A 207 33.17 16.96 -37.01
CA GLU A 207 34.20 15.91 -36.83
C GLU A 207 35.02 16.20 -35.55
N GLU A 208 34.77 15.44 -34.48
CA GLU A 208 35.70 15.36 -33.35
C GLU A 208 36.81 14.34 -33.63
N PRO A 209 38.07 14.61 -33.24
CA PRO A 209 39.21 13.79 -33.63
C PRO A 209 39.25 12.46 -32.87
N LEU A 210 39.73 11.40 -33.54
CA LEU A 210 40.08 10.15 -32.87
C LEU A 210 41.13 10.40 -31.78
N VAL A 211 40.79 10.05 -30.54
CA VAL A 211 41.76 9.80 -29.47
C VAL A 211 41.99 8.29 -29.42
N GLU A 212 43.24 7.87 -29.63
CA GLU A 212 43.61 6.45 -29.72
C GLU A 212 43.39 5.69 -28.41
N LEU A 213 42.98 4.42 -28.55
CA LEU A 213 42.90 3.45 -27.46
C LEU A 213 44.32 3.05 -27.04
N GLY A 214 44.79 3.60 -25.91
CA GLY A 214 45.92 3.08 -25.16
C GLY A 214 45.45 2.33 -23.92
N PHE A 215 45.34 1.00 -24.02
CA PHE A 215 45.27 0.12 -22.84
C PHE A 215 46.69 -0.40 -22.57
N GLU A 216 47.28 0.01 -21.44
CA GLU A 216 48.42 -0.66 -20.82
C GLU A 216 48.14 -0.82 -19.33
N ASP A 217 48.36 -2.04 -18.85
CA ASP A 217 48.16 -2.50 -17.49
C ASP A 217 49.51 -2.64 -16.76
N GLU A 218 49.83 -1.69 -15.88
CA GLU A 218 50.98 -1.82 -14.96
C GLU A 218 50.71 -2.83 -13.83
N GLU A 219 50.41 -4.07 -14.18
CA GLU A 219 50.66 -5.28 -13.36
C GLU A 219 50.40 -6.55 -14.20
N GLY A 220 51.11 -6.64 -15.33
CA GLY A 220 50.96 -7.71 -16.33
C GLY A 220 51.10 -9.12 -15.75
N ASN A 221 49.96 -9.80 -15.62
CA ASN A 221 49.88 -11.23 -15.35
C ASN A 221 48.58 -11.76 -15.97
N ASP A 222 48.69 -12.34 -17.16
CA ASP A 222 47.60 -13.08 -17.80
C ASP A 222 47.11 -14.21 -16.87
N ILE A 223 45.79 -14.38 -16.75
CA ILE A 223 45.21 -15.72 -16.57
C ILE A 223 43.84 -15.81 -17.23
N GLU A 224 43.77 -16.84 -18.06
CA GLU A 224 42.68 -17.29 -18.92
C GLU A 224 41.35 -17.48 -18.15
N GLY A 225 40.24 -17.23 -18.84
CA GLY A 225 38.90 -17.51 -18.32
C GLY A 225 38.44 -18.96 -18.57
N ILE A 226 37.56 -19.44 -17.70
CA ILE A 226 36.67 -20.63 -17.78
C ILE A 226 35.45 -20.23 -16.93
N SER A 227 34.24 -20.06 -17.46
CA SER A 227 33.29 -21.05 -18.00
C SER A 227 32.73 -21.98 -16.92
N ASP A 228 31.54 -21.65 -16.40
CA ASP A 228 30.63 -22.49 -15.58
C ASP A 228 31.38 -23.44 -14.59
N ASP A 229 31.26 -24.77 -14.56
CA ASP A 229 30.05 -25.60 -14.47
C ASP A 229 30.05 -26.45 -13.17
N GLY A 230 28.88 -26.94 -12.77
CA GLY A 230 28.76 -28.12 -11.92
C GLY A 230 28.40 -27.89 -10.44
N TRP A 231 27.14 -28.19 -10.11
CA TRP A 231 26.80 -28.71 -8.78
C TRP A 231 27.41 -30.10 -8.65
N ASP A 232 28.06 -30.43 -7.53
CA ASP A 232 27.90 -31.78 -6.98
C ASP A 232 28.22 -31.88 -5.49
N ALA A 233 27.56 -32.83 -4.82
CA ALA A 233 27.68 -33.05 -3.39
C ALA A 233 28.74 -34.13 -3.06
N VAL A 234 29.49 -33.93 -1.98
CA VAL A 234 30.23 -35.03 -1.33
C VAL A 234 29.98 -34.99 0.18
N GLY A 235 29.21 -35.96 0.66
CA GLY A 235 29.22 -36.33 2.08
C GLY A 235 30.41 -37.26 2.37
N GLY A 236 30.90 -37.23 3.61
CA GLY A 236 31.99 -38.10 4.04
C GLY A 236 32.04 -38.19 5.56
N ASP A 237 31.55 -39.30 6.10
CA ASP A 237 31.65 -39.63 7.52
C ASP A 237 33.11 -39.82 7.95
N ILE A 238 33.51 -39.21 9.07
CA ILE A 238 34.60 -39.74 9.90
C ILE A 238 34.13 -39.70 11.36
N TYR A 239 33.75 -40.88 11.85
CA TYR A 239 33.85 -41.19 13.28
C TYR A 239 35.31 -41.46 13.62
N ASP A 240 35.81 -40.87 14.70
CA ASP A 240 36.70 -41.60 15.60
C ASP A 240 36.64 -41.00 17.02
N GLY A 241 36.93 -41.80 18.04
CA GLY A 241 36.76 -41.38 19.44
C GLY A 241 37.76 -41.99 20.42
N ALA A 242 38.03 -41.26 21.50
CA ALA A 242 38.64 -41.68 22.76
C ALA A 242 38.21 -40.64 23.82
N SER A 243 37.62 -40.97 24.98
CA SER A 243 38.22 -41.68 26.13
C SER A 243 39.42 -40.88 26.67
N GLU A 244 39.36 -40.19 27.82
CA GLU A 244 38.80 -40.58 29.15
C GLU A 244 37.99 -39.46 29.85
#